data_AF-A0A8J3FZQ3-F1
#
_entry.id   AF-A0A8J3FZQ3-F1
#
_cell.length_a   1.000
_cell.length_b   1.000
_cell.length_c   1.000
_cell.angle_alpha   90.00
_cell.angle_beta   90.00
_cell.angle_gamma   90.00
#
_symmetry.space_group_name_H-M   'P 1'
#
loop_
_entity.id
_entity.type
_entity.pdbx_description
1 polymer ?
#
loop_
_entity_poly.entity_id
_entity_poly.type
_entity_poly.pdbx_seq_one_letter_code
_entity_poly.pdbx_strand_id
1 'polypeptide(L)'
;MAGIAAAFAGVSGGFSATIVPGSLDPLLAGLTQASARLAADPGAASIVINPLNNYIFTTASTLLLTLVGWFITDRVIEPRLRTRQIDADITDLPRLEALSSKERKGLIWAVVSMLAITIAIALWLLPETSPWRSEKGALTSGDAPLMKSIVPIIFVVFLLPGLIYGFITGSLCSHRDAVKGLTHSMNGMSYYLVMIFFCSLFVYAFAQSNIGSLLALKGATLLKEWQLPQGLTLVGIVLVTAFLNLLIGSASAKWALIGAVMVPMLMQLGISPDLTQAAYRVGDSSTNIITPLMPYFTLVVVYCQKYLKSTGIGTLVSIMLPYSLAFLVTWTLFLFVFWFFDIPLGVGSSYAYPAS
;
A
#
# COMPACT_ATOMS: atom_id res chain seq x y z
N MET A 1 -19.41 11.54 14.22
CA MET A 1 -19.04 10.12 14.42
C MET A 1 -19.01 9.31 13.12
N ALA A 2 -20.12 9.19 12.38
CA ALA A 2 -20.14 8.44 11.10
C ALA A 2 -19.10 8.95 10.08
N GLY A 3 -18.93 10.27 9.96
CA GLY A 3 -17.89 10.85 9.10
C GLY A 3 -16.45 10.51 9.53
N ILE A 4 -16.17 10.47 10.84
CA ILE A 4 -14.85 10.03 11.36
C ILE A 4 -14.64 8.55 11.01
N ALA A 5 -15.68 7.74 11.18
CA ALA A 5 -15.66 6.33 10.85
C ALA A 5 -15.39 6.09 9.35
N ALA A 6 -16.08 6.80 8.47
CA ALA A 6 -15.89 6.71 7.03
C ALA A 6 -14.49 7.16 6.60
N ALA A 7 -14.00 8.28 7.16
CA ALA A 7 -12.65 8.77 6.88
C ALA A 7 -11.57 7.79 7.38
N PHE A 8 -11.74 7.24 8.58
CA PHE A 8 -10.80 6.26 9.13
C PHE A 8 -10.79 4.96 8.31
N ALA A 9 -11.96 4.47 7.89
CA ALA A 9 -12.08 3.34 6.97
C ALA A 9 -11.37 3.61 5.63
N GLY A 10 -11.58 4.78 5.03
CA GLY A 10 -10.93 5.15 3.76
C GLY A 10 -9.41 5.26 3.86
N VAL A 11 -8.88 5.92 4.91
CA VAL A 11 -7.44 6.14 5.07
C VAL A 11 -6.70 4.87 5.49
N SER A 12 -7.22 4.17 6.50
CA SER A 12 -6.52 3.06 7.13
C SER A 12 -6.93 1.69 6.59
N GLY A 13 -8.23 1.50 6.32
CA GLY A 13 -8.76 0.30 5.67
C GLY A 13 -8.47 0.26 4.16
N GLY A 14 -8.34 1.43 3.53
CA GLY A 14 -7.93 1.59 2.13
C GLY A 14 -6.43 1.84 1.94
N PHE A 15 -5.59 1.58 2.95
CA PHE A 15 -4.17 1.98 2.97
C PHE A 15 -3.37 1.60 1.71
N SER A 16 -3.56 0.39 1.18
CA SER A 16 -2.87 -0.06 -0.04
C SER A 16 -3.53 0.38 -1.35
N ALA A 17 -4.76 0.89 -1.33
CA ALA A 17 -5.47 1.31 -2.53
C ALA A 17 -5.15 2.78 -2.85
N THR A 18 -4.54 3.03 -4.01
CA THR A 18 -4.15 4.38 -4.43
C THR A 18 -4.32 4.58 -5.93
N ILE A 19 -4.67 5.80 -6.33
CA ILE A 19 -4.77 6.23 -7.73
C ILE A 19 -3.39 6.64 -8.27
N VAL A 20 -2.49 7.08 -7.40
CA VAL A 20 -1.14 7.50 -7.78
C VAL A 20 -0.13 6.63 -7.02
N PRO A 21 0.90 6.09 -7.68
CA PRO A 21 1.92 5.29 -6.99
C PRO A 21 2.54 6.10 -5.85
N GLY A 22 2.59 5.49 -4.67
CA GLY A 22 3.14 6.08 -3.46
C GLY A 22 4.44 5.42 -3.03
N SER A 23 4.93 5.77 -1.83
CA SER A 23 6.12 5.16 -1.25
C SER A 23 5.94 3.68 -0.88
N LEU A 24 4.70 3.24 -0.65
CA LEU A 24 4.37 1.85 -0.30
C LEU A 24 4.63 0.87 -1.45
N ASP A 25 4.43 1.30 -2.69
CA ASP A 25 4.60 0.48 -3.89
C ASP A 25 6.05 -0.04 -4.06
N PRO A 26 7.08 0.83 -4.18
CA PRO A 26 8.46 0.37 -4.27
C PRO A 26 8.96 -0.31 -2.99
N LEU A 27 8.42 0.07 -1.82
CA LEU A 27 8.77 -0.56 -0.56
C LEU A 27 8.34 -2.04 -0.54
N LEU A 28 7.08 -2.33 -0.86
CA LEU A 28 6.59 -3.70 -0.87
C LEU A 28 7.22 -4.50 -2.01
N ALA A 29 7.38 -3.91 -3.20
CA ALA A 29 8.06 -4.56 -4.31
C ALA A 29 9.51 -4.94 -3.96
N GLY A 30 10.25 -4.07 -3.29
CA GLY A 30 11.62 -4.35 -2.84
C GLY A 30 11.71 -5.52 -1.86
N LEU A 31 10.80 -5.57 -0.87
CA LEU A 31 10.72 -6.67 0.09
C LEU A 31 10.28 -7.98 -0.57
N THR A 32 9.31 -7.93 -1.48
CA THR A 32 8.86 -9.07 -2.28
C THR A 32 10.00 -9.61 -3.14
N GLN A 33 10.78 -8.74 -3.79
CA GLN A 33 11.93 -9.14 -4.58
C GLN A 33 13.01 -9.81 -3.72
N ALA A 34 13.34 -9.23 -2.58
CA ALA A 34 14.30 -9.81 -1.64
C ALA A 34 13.84 -11.20 -1.17
N SER A 35 12.54 -11.36 -0.92
CA SER A 35 11.95 -12.62 -0.50
C SER A 35 11.88 -13.65 -1.63
N ALA A 36 11.54 -13.23 -2.86
CA ALA A 36 11.48 -14.11 -4.03
C ALA A 36 12.85 -14.74 -4.34
N ARG A 37 13.92 -13.97 -4.15
CA ARG A 37 15.32 -14.44 -4.32
C ARG A 37 15.78 -15.47 -3.30
N LEU A 38 14.97 -15.75 -2.26
CA LEU A 38 15.20 -16.86 -1.32
C LEU A 38 14.66 -18.19 -1.86
N ALA A 39 13.88 -18.19 -2.94
CA ALA A 39 13.41 -19.42 -3.54
C ALA A 39 14.60 -20.25 -4.04
N ALA A 40 14.50 -21.57 -3.91
CA ALA A 40 15.56 -22.50 -4.30
C ALA A 40 15.78 -22.59 -5.83
N ASP A 41 14.90 -21.98 -6.62
CA ASP A 41 14.98 -21.95 -8.08
C ASP A 41 16.21 -21.15 -8.55
N PRO A 42 17.07 -21.69 -9.43
CA PRO A 42 18.19 -20.95 -10.02
C PRO A 42 17.79 -19.62 -10.69
N GLY A 43 16.58 -19.52 -11.25
CA GLY A 43 16.04 -18.31 -11.86
C GLY A 43 15.68 -17.21 -10.84
N ALA A 44 15.50 -17.57 -9.57
CA ALA A 44 15.03 -16.67 -8.52
C ALA A 44 15.96 -15.46 -8.31
N ALA A 45 17.27 -15.67 -8.41
CA ALA A 45 18.28 -14.62 -8.25
C ALA A 45 18.13 -13.48 -9.28
N SER A 46 17.63 -13.79 -10.47
CA SER A 46 17.45 -12.84 -11.57
C SER A 46 16.09 -12.13 -11.55
N ILE A 47 15.18 -12.52 -10.64
CA ILE A 47 13.86 -11.91 -10.54
C ILE A 47 14.00 -10.42 -10.21
N VAL A 48 13.28 -9.61 -10.98
CA VAL A 48 13.08 -8.18 -10.76
C VAL A 48 11.60 -7.93 -10.61
N ILE A 49 11.20 -7.41 -9.45
CA ILE A 49 9.80 -7.05 -9.19
C ILE A 49 9.62 -5.57 -9.54
N ASN A 50 8.72 -5.28 -10.46
CA ASN A 50 8.42 -3.90 -10.83
C ASN A 50 7.74 -3.19 -9.64
N PRO A 51 8.16 -1.97 -9.25
CA PRO A 51 7.46 -1.18 -8.24
C PRO A 51 5.96 -0.98 -8.53
N LEU A 52 5.55 -1.02 -9.80
CA LEU A 52 4.16 -0.86 -10.24
C LEU A 52 3.46 -2.21 -10.51
N ASN A 53 3.99 -3.34 -10.01
CA ASN A 53 3.44 -4.69 -10.24
C ASN A 53 2.00 -4.89 -9.73
N ASN A 54 1.51 -4.06 -8.82
CA ASN A 54 0.12 -4.11 -8.34
C ASN A 54 -0.69 -2.84 -8.65
N TYR A 55 -0.15 -1.93 -9.46
CA TYR A 55 -0.73 -0.59 -9.64
C TYR A 55 -2.15 -0.60 -10.22
N ILE A 56 -2.44 -1.46 -11.20
CA ILE A 56 -3.77 -1.53 -11.82
C ILE A 56 -4.78 -2.05 -10.80
N PHE A 57 -4.43 -3.12 -10.09
CA PHE A 57 -5.25 -3.69 -9.03
C PHE A 57 -5.52 -2.66 -7.92
N THR A 58 -4.51 -1.97 -7.41
CA THR A 58 -4.70 -1.00 -6.33
C THR A 58 -5.43 0.26 -6.76
N THR A 59 -5.25 0.70 -8.01
CA THR A 59 -6.03 1.80 -8.58
C THR A 59 -7.50 1.42 -8.69
N ALA A 60 -7.82 0.26 -9.27
CA ALA A 60 -9.20 -0.20 -9.39
C ALA A 60 -9.85 -0.46 -8.01
N SER A 61 -9.04 -0.91 -7.04
CA SER A 61 -9.48 -1.12 -5.65
C SER A 61 -9.94 0.18 -4.98
N THR A 62 -9.43 1.35 -5.37
CA THR A 62 -9.90 2.63 -4.79
C THR A 62 -11.38 2.85 -5.03
N LEU A 63 -11.87 2.55 -6.24
CA LEU A 63 -13.28 2.68 -6.59
C LEU A 63 -14.12 1.69 -5.78
N LEU A 64 -13.69 0.42 -5.74
CA LEU A 64 -14.37 -0.62 -4.97
C LEU A 64 -14.51 -0.23 -3.49
N LEU A 65 -13.40 0.10 -2.83
CA LEU A 65 -13.39 0.39 -1.40
C LEU A 65 -14.15 1.67 -1.07
N THR A 66 -14.15 2.65 -1.98
CA THR A 66 -14.97 3.85 -1.85
C THR A 66 -16.46 3.50 -1.88
N LEU A 67 -16.89 2.68 -2.84
CA LEU A 67 -18.30 2.26 -2.97
C LEU A 67 -18.74 1.39 -1.78
N VAL A 68 -17.92 0.43 -1.36
CA VAL A 68 -18.19 -0.43 -0.20
C VAL A 68 -18.21 0.41 1.08
N GLY A 69 -17.23 1.31 1.25
CA GLY A 69 -17.15 2.22 2.40
C GLY A 69 -18.36 3.14 2.49
N TRP A 70 -18.78 3.72 1.37
CA TRP A 70 -20.01 4.51 1.27
C TRP A 70 -21.23 3.69 1.68
N PHE A 71 -21.40 2.49 1.11
CA PHE A 71 -22.54 1.62 1.40
C PHE A 71 -22.61 1.23 2.89
N ILE A 72 -21.47 0.82 3.49
CA ILE A 72 -21.42 0.47 4.92
C ILE A 72 -21.70 1.70 5.79
N THR A 73 -21.19 2.87 5.41
CA THR A 73 -21.46 4.12 6.12
C THR A 73 -22.96 4.42 6.15
N ASP A 74 -23.59 4.50 4.97
CA ASP A 74 -25.00 4.91 4.79
C ASP A 74 -25.98 3.87 5.35
N ARG A 75 -25.74 2.58 5.11
CA ARG A 75 -26.72 1.51 5.41
C ARG A 75 -26.54 0.83 6.75
N VAL A 76 -25.33 0.84 7.31
CA VAL A 76 -25.04 0.10 8.55
C VAL A 76 -24.67 1.03 9.68
N ILE A 77 -23.74 1.96 9.45
CA ILE A 77 -23.11 2.73 10.52
C ILE A 77 -23.95 3.95 10.90
N GLU A 78 -24.39 4.74 9.92
CA GLU A 78 -25.20 5.91 10.18
C GLU A 78 -26.52 5.56 10.91
N PRO A 79 -27.31 4.55 10.48
CA PRO A 79 -28.54 4.18 11.18
C PRO A 79 -28.29 3.74 12.63
N ARG A 80 -27.17 3.05 12.92
CA ARG A 80 -26.78 2.64 14.27
C ARG A 80 -26.37 3.82 15.17
N LEU A 81 -25.90 4.92 14.58
CA LEU A 81 -25.43 6.08 15.31
C LEU A 81 -26.50 7.15 15.50
N ARG A 82 -27.59 7.15 14.71
CA ARG A 82 -28.70 8.12 14.82
C ARG A 82 -29.37 8.15 16.18
N THR A 83 -29.34 7.04 16.93
CA THR A 83 -29.95 6.92 18.26
C THR A 83 -29.08 7.48 19.39
N ARG A 84 -27.82 7.86 19.12
CA ARG A 84 -26.92 8.41 20.14
C ARG A 84 -26.99 9.93 20.18
N GLN A 85 -27.31 10.48 21.34
CA GLN A 85 -27.25 11.93 21.58
C GLN A 85 -25.79 12.39 21.61
N ILE A 86 -25.51 13.53 20.98
CA ILE A 86 -24.18 14.15 20.98
C ILE A 86 -24.01 14.86 22.33
N ASP A 87 -22.95 14.51 23.07
CA ASP A 87 -22.70 14.99 24.43
C ASP A 87 -21.87 16.30 24.48
N ALA A 88 -21.41 16.79 23.33
CA ALA A 88 -20.40 17.84 23.24
C ALA A 88 -20.94 19.13 22.61
N ASP A 89 -20.46 20.26 23.15
CA ASP A 89 -20.65 21.57 22.53
C ASP A 89 -19.83 21.65 21.23
N ILE A 90 -20.53 21.76 20.11
CA ILE A 90 -19.98 21.65 18.74
C ILE A 90 -19.39 22.99 18.29
N THR A 91 -19.54 24.06 19.08
CA THR A 91 -19.15 25.43 18.73
C THR A 91 -17.64 25.62 18.55
N ASP A 92 -16.81 24.91 19.33
CA ASP A 92 -15.34 25.02 19.33
C ASP A 92 -14.62 24.00 18.41
N LEU A 93 -15.35 23.27 17.57
CA LEU A 93 -14.70 22.34 16.64
C LEU A 93 -14.01 23.11 15.49
N PRO A 94 -12.76 22.75 15.12
CA PRO A 94 -12.08 23.33 13.98
C PRO A 94 -12.94 23.20 12.74
N ARG A 95 -13.24 24.33 12.11
CA ARG A 95 -14.00 24.36 10.85
C ARG A 95 -13.03 24.20 9.69
N LEU A 96 -13.51 23.59 8.61
CA LEU A 96 -12.77 23.57 7.36
C LEU A 96 -12.78 25.00 6.81
N GLU A 97 -11.68 25.73 7.02
CA GLU A 97 -11.55 27.10 6.54
C GLU A 97 -11.44 27.13 5.01
N ALA A 98 -11.97 28.18 4.40
CA ALA A 98 -11.82 28.39 2.97
C ALA A 98 -10.34 28.68 2.65
N LEU A 99 -9.86 28.11 1.54
CA LEU A 99 -8.50 28.38 1.07
C LEU A 99 -8.27 29.88 0.87
N SER A 100 -7.17 30.38 1.40
CA SER A 100 -6.74 31.76 1.14
C SER A 100 -6.39 31.95 -0.34
N SER A 101 -6.41 33.21 -0.81
CA SER A 101 -6.02 33.55 -2.19
C SER A 101 -4.61 33.08 -2.54
N LYS A 102 -3.70 33.05 -1.56
CA LYS A 102 -2.32 32.56 -1.74
C LYS A 102 -2.28 31.05 -1.90
N GLU A 103 -2.99 30.30 -1.06
CA GLU A 103 -3.08 28.84 -1.15
C GLU A 103 -3.76 28.41 -2.44
N ARG A 104 -4.84 29.09 -2.85
CA ARG A 104 -5.51 28.84 -4.13
C ARG A 104 -4.56 29.05 -5.31
N LYS A 105 -3.81 30.16 -5.31
CA LYS A 105 -2.80 30.43 -6.34
C LYS A 105 -1.69 29.38 -6.32
N GLY A 106 -1.18 29.03 -5.14
CA GLY A 106 -0.18 27.98 -4.95
C GLY A 106 -0.63 26.65 -5.53
N LEU A 107 -1.87 26.24 -5.25
CA LEU A 107 -2.45 24.98 -5.72
C LEU A 107 -2.57 24.95 -7.25
N ILE A 108 -3.04 26.05 -7.87
CA ILE A 108 -3.13 26.15 -9.33
C ILE A 108 -1.75 25.97 -9.97
N TRP A 109 -0.74 26.69 -9.47
CA TRP A 109 0.62 26.58 -10.02
C TRP A 109 1.26 25.22 -9.75
N ALA A 110 0.96 24.58 -8.62
CA ALA A 110 1.38 23.21 -8.34
C ALA A 110 0.78 22.24 -9.38
N VAL A 111 -0.53 22.31 -9.64
CA VAL A 111 -1.19 21.48 -10.67
C VAL A 111 -0.63 21.76 -12.06
N VAL A 112 -0.47 23.03 -12.44
CA VAL A 112 0.12 23.41 -13.73
C VAL A 112 1.54 22.84 -13.86
N SER A 113 2.35 22.92 -12.82
CA SER A 113 3.71 22.37 -12.85
C SER A 113 3.72 20.86 -12.97
N MET A 114 2.82 20.16 -12.26
CA MET A 114 2.67 18.72 -12.33
C MET A 114 2.30 18.30 -13.76
N LEU A 115 1.30 18.96 -14.35
CA LEU A 115 0.90 18.72 -15.74
C LEU A 115 2.03 19.01 -16.73
N ALA A 116 2.76 20.12 -16.56
CA ALA A 116 3.87 20.47 -17.42
C ALA A 116 4.99 19.42 -17.40
N ILE A 117 5.35 18.93 -16.22
CA ILE A 117 6.37 17.87 -16.05
C ILE A 117 5.86 16.55 -16.64
N THR A 118 4.62 16.16 -16.36
CA THR A 118 4.03 14.94 -16.91
C THR A 118 3.97 14.98 -18.44
N ILE A 119 3.57 16.11 -19.03
CA ILE A 119 3.56 16.31 -20.49
C ILE A 119 4.98 16.27 -21.05
N ALA A 120 5.94 16.95 -20.42
CA ALA A 120 7.34 16.93 -20.86
C ALA A 120 7.92 15.50 -20.85
N ILE A 121 7.66 14.73 -19.79
CA ILE A 121 8.04 13.31 -19.72
C ILE A 121 7.33 12.54 -20.83
N ALA A 122 6.01 12.68 -20.99
CA ALA A 122 5.27 11.97 -22.03
C ALA A 122 5.83 12.26 -23.42
N LEU A 123 6.07 13.52 -23.77
CA LEU A 123 6.69 13.93 -25.04
C LEU A 123 8.09 13.33 -25.23
N TRP A 124 8.86 13.15 -24.15
CA TRP A 124 10.18 12.51 -24.21
C TRP A 124 10.11 10.99 -24.42
N LEU A 125 9.01 10.35 -24.01
CA LEU A 125 8.75 8.93 -24.20
C LEU A 125 8.10 8.59 -25.55
N LEU A 126 7.47 9.57 -26.21
CA LEU A 126 6.75 9.37 -27.48
C LEU A 126 7.63 8.81 -28.61
N PRO A 127 8.84 9.34 -28.90
CA PRO A 127 9.65 8.84 -30.00
C PRO A 127 10.00 7.36 -29.84
N GLU A 128 10.00 6.62 -30.94
CA GLU A 128 10.46 5.22 -30.97
C GLU A 128 11.96 5.10 -30.63
N THR A 129 12.72 6.16 -30.94
CA THR A 129 14.15 6.29 -30.60
C THR A 129 14.40 6.78 -29.17
N SER A 130 13.37 6.85 -28.33
CA SER A 130 13.52 7.34 -26.96
C SER A 130 14.50 6.44 -26.18
N PRO A 131 15.52 7.00 -25.51
CA PRO A 131 16.48 6.22 -24.72
C PRO A 131 15.84 5.56 -23.49
N TRP A 132 14.57 5.87 -23.20
CA TRP A 132 13.82 5.33 -22.08
C TRP A 132 13.20 3.96 -22.37
N ARG A 133 13.21 3.52 -23.63
CA ARG A 133 12.72 2.22 -24.08
C ARG A 133 13.77 1.13 -23.85
N SER A 134 13.32 -0.11 -23.71
CA SER A 134 14.21 -1.26 -23.78
C SER A 134 14.83 -1.42 -25.16
N GLU A 135 15.80 -2.34 -25.27
CA GLU A 135 16.41 -2.71 -26.55
C GLU A 135 15.38 -3.20 -27.58
N LYS A 136 14.25 -3.76 -27.10
CA LYS A 136 13.12 -4.21 -27.91
C LYS A 136 12.07 -3.12 -28.17
N GLY A 137 12.35 -1.87 -27.78
CA GLY A 137 11.47 -0.71 -28.00
C GLY A 137 10.31 -0.57 -27.00
N ALA A 138 10.18 -1.46 -26.02
CA ALA A 138 9.08 -1.42 -25.04
C ALA A 138 9.37 -0.43 -23.89
N LEU A 139 8.37 0.32 -23.45
CA LEU A 139 8.48 1.27 -22.33
C LEU A 139 8.24 0.63 -20.96
N THR A 140 7.44 -0.43 -20.93
CA THR A 140 6.93 -1.06 -19.71
C THR A 140 7.62 -2.37 -19.36
N SER A 141 8.61 -2.78 -20.15
CA SER A 141 9.41 -3.96 -19.86
C SER A 141 10.40 -3.68 -18.72
N GLY A 142 10.69 -4.68 -17.88
CA GLY A 142 11.53 -4.49 -16.68
C GLY A 142 12.97 -4.07 -16.98
N ASP A 143 13.46 -4.33 -18.19
CA ASP A 143 14.77 -3.92 -18.68
C ASP A 143 14.81 -2.47 -19.19
N ALA A 144 13.65 -1.86 -19.48
CA ALA A 144 13.55 -0.49 -19.95
C ALA A 144 14.08 0.51 -18.90
N PRO A 145 14.93 1.48 -19.29
CA PRO A 145 15.41 2.51 -18.37
C PRO A 145 14.28 3.26 -17.65
N LEU A 146 13.12 3.44 -18.31
CA LEU A 146 11.94 4.06 -17.69
C LEU A 146 11.50 3.33 -16.41
N MET A 147 11.36 2.00 -16.50
CA MET A 147 10.91 1.18 -15.37
C MET A 147 11.97 1.15 -14.26
N LYS A 148 13.26 1.11 -14.63
CA LYS A 148 14.37 1.17 -13.66
C LYS A 148 14.45 2.51 -12.92
N SER A 149 14.01 3.60 -13.53
CA SER A 149 14.01 4.95 -12.96
C SER A 149 12.64 5.43 -12.48
N ILE A 150 11.64 4.55 -12.37
CA ILE A 150 10.28 4.96 -12.03
C ILE A 150 10.18 5.64 -10.66
N VAL A 151 10.94 5.16 -9.67
CA VAL A 151 10.95 5.73 -8.31
C VAL A 151 11.53 7.15 -8.28
N PRO A 152 12.73 7.42 -8.87
CA PRO A 152 13.21 8.79 -9.07
C PRO A 152 12.24 9.70 -9.84
N ILE A 153 11.55 9.18 -10.86
CA ILE A 153 10.58 9.97 -11.64
C ILE A 153 9.40 10.38 -10.74
N ILE A 154 8.83 9.44 -9.98
CA ILE A 154 7.78 9.73 -8.99
C ILE A 154 8.27 10.81 -8.02
N PHE A 155 9.49 10.67 -7.48
CA PHE A 155 10.08 11.68 -6.60
C PHE A 155 10.09 13.08 -7.23
N VAL A 156 10.53 13.24 -8.48
CA VAL A 156 10.55 14.53 -9.17
C VAL A 156 9.14 15.09 -9.41
N VAL A 157 8.20 14.24 -9.83
CA VAL A 157 6.80 14.62 -10.10
C VAL A 157 6.09 15.11 -8.84
N PHE A 158 6.43 14.60 -7.66
CA PHE A 158 5.89 15.08 -6.39
C PHE A 158 6.67 16.25 -5.79
N LEU A 159 8.01 16.25 -5.92
CA LEU A 159 8.86 17.27 -5.34
C LEU A 159 8.60 18.64 -5.96
N LEU A 160 8.58 18.73 -7.29
CA LEU A 160 8.51 20.02 -8.00
C LEU A 160 7.21 20.78 -7.71
N PRO A 161 6.01 20.18 -7.79
CA PRO A 161 4.77 20.84 -7.38
C PRO A 161 4.77 21.26 -5.91
N GLY A 162 5.33 20.42 -5.02
CA GLY A 162 5.45 20.74 -3.60
C GLY A 162 6.35 21.96 -3.34
N LEU A 163 7.48 22.06 -4.04
CA LEU A 163 8.36 23.24 -3.97
C LEU A 163 7.66 24.49 -4.50
N ILE A 164 7.02 24.40 -5.67
CA ILE A 164 6.31 25.52 -6.29
C ILE A 164 5.18 26.02 -5.40
N TYR A 165 4.38 25.12 -4.84
CA TYR A 165 3.37 25.46 -3.85
C TYR A 165 3.99 26.20 -2.65
N GLY A 166 5.07 25.64 -2.09
CA GLY A 166 5.72 26.21 -0.90
C GLY A 166 6.28 27.60 -1.11
N PHE A 167 6.92 27.86 -2.26
CA PHE A 167 7.45 29.18 -2.60
C PHE A 167 6.34 30.21 -2.88
N ILE A 168 5.24 29.81 -3.53
CA ILE A 168 4.13 30.73 -3.84
C ILE A 168 3.33 31.11 -2.59
N THR A 169 3.09 30.14 -1.71
CA THR A 169 2.37 30.37 -0.45
C THR A 169 3.24 31.08 0.59
N GLY A 170 4.57 31.01 0.44
CA GLY A 170 5.53 31.54 1.40
C GLY A 170 5.83 30.58 2.56
N SER A 171 5.38 29.32 2.49
CA SER A 171 5.77 28.30 3.46
C SER A 171 7.24 27.88 3.29
N LEU A 172 7.81 28.08 2.10
CA LEU A 172 9.23 27.98 1.82
C LEU A 172 9.75 29.34 1.38
N CYS A 173 10.69 29.90 2.14
CA CYS A 173 11.29 31.20 1.82
C CYS A 173 12.63 31.07 1.08
N SER A 174 13.28 29.91 1.21
CA SER A 174 14.61 29.66 0.65
C SER A 174 14.84 28.20 0.28
N HIS A 175 15.87 27.93 -0.52
CA HIS A 175 16.32 26.55 -0.79
C HIS A 175 16.69 25.80 0.50
N ARG A 176 17.12 26.50 1.57
CA ARG A 176 17.42 25.88 2.86
C ARG A 176 16.18 25.31 3.52
N ASP A 177 15.03 25.94 3.34
CA ASP A 177 13.77 25.44 3.90
C ASP A 177 13.29 24.19 3.15
N ALA A 178 13.53 24.14 1.83
CA ALA A 178 13.34 22.92 1.05
C ALA A 178 14.23 21.77 1.54
N VAL A 179 15.53 22.05 1.77
CA VAL A 179 16.46 21.05 2.33
C VAL A 179 16.01 20.60 3.72
N LYS A 180 15.60 21.52 4.61
CA LYS A 180 15.05 21.17 5.93
C LYS A 180 13.83 20.25 5.80
N GLY A 181 12.93 20.50 4.85
CA GLY A 181 11.76 19.64 4.60
C GLY A 181 12.16 18.22 4.17
N LEU A 182 13.15 18.10 3.28
CA LEU A 182 13.71 16.81 2.87
C LEU A 182 14.39 16.10 4.06
N THR A 183 15.18 16.82 4.86
CA THR A 183 15.82 16.28 6.07
C THR A 183 14.79 15.80 7.09
N HIS A 184 13.72 16.58 7.32
CA HIS A 184 12.65 16.19 8.23
C HIS A 184 11.96 14.90 7.78
N SER A 185 11.72 14.76 6.47
CA SER A 185 11.17 13.53 5.89
C SER A 185 12.09 12.32 6.11
N MET A 186 13.41 12.50 5.96
CA MET A 186 14.40 11.44 6.24
C MET A 186 14.51 11.08 7.73
N ASN A 187 14.34 12.04 8.63
CA ASN A 187 14.28 11.76 10.07
C ASN A 187 13.10 10.84 10.40
N GLY A 188 11.95 11.03 9.77
CA GLY A 188 10.80 10.12 9.88
C GLY A 188 11.09 8.70 9.40
N MET A 189 12.03 8.53 8.46
CA MET A 189 12.46 7.23 7.94
C MET A 189 13.56 6.55 8.77
N SER A 190 14.07 7.19 9.84
CA SER A 190 15.14 6.64 10.68
C SER A 190 14.82 5.25 11.25
N TYR A 191 13.61 5.07 11.79
CA TYR A 191 13.13 3.78 12.28
C TYR A 191 13.10 2.71 11.17
N TYR A 192 12.64 3.09 9.98
CA TYR A 192 12.62 2.20 8.82
C TYR A 192 14.04 1.79 8.40
N LEU A 193 15.02 2.71 8.40
CA LEU A 193 16.41 2.40 8.07
C LEU A 193 17.04 1.40 9.06
N VAL A 194 16.77 1.54 10.35
CA VAL A 194 17.22 0.58 11.36
C VAL A 194 16.55 -0.78 11.14
N MET A 195 15.23 -0.80 10.93
CA MET A 195 14.48 -2.03 10.67
C MET A 195 14.99 -2.76 9.43
N ILE A 196 15.09 -2.08 8.28
CA ILE A 196 15.50 -2.70 7.02
C ILE A 196 16.95 -3.19 7.07
N PHE A 197 17.81 -2.54 7.86
CA PHE A 197 19.16 -3.04 8.13
C PHE A 197 19.11 -4.43 8.78
N PHE A 198 18.38 -4.59 9.88
CA PHE A 198 18.26 -5.90 10.54
C PHE A 198 17.48 -6.91 9.68
N CYS A 199 16.46 -6.49 8.95
CA CYS A 199 15.75 -7.37 8.01
C CYS A 199 16.66 -7.86 6.89
N SER A 200 17.54 -7.01 6.35
CA SER A 200 18.50 -7.43 5.32
C SER A 200 19.54 -8.42 5.86
N LEU A 201 20.02 -8.23 7.11
CA LEU A 201 20.86 -9.21 7.81
C LEU A 201 20.12 -10.53 8.06
N PHE A 202 18.85 -10.48 8.49
CA PHE A 202 18.03 -11.66 8.67
C PHE A 202 17.86 -12.41 7.34
N VAL A 203 17.45 -11.74 6.26
CA VAL A 203 17.30 -12.34 4.92
C VAL A 203 18.61 -12.97 4.45
N TYR A 204 19.74 -12.29 4.65
CA TYR A 204 21.06 -12.83 4.33
C TYR A 204 21.39 -14.10 5.12
N ALA A 205 21.22 -14.07 6.45
CA ALA A 205 21.48 -15.24 7.30
C ALA A 205 20.51 -16.40 7.02
N PHE A 206 19.24 -16.08 6.72
CA PHE A 206 18.18 -17.02 6.40
C PHE A 206 18.42 -17.73 5.05
N ALA A 207 18.97 -16.99 4.07
CA ALA A 207 19.44 -17.55 2.81
C ALA A 207 20.68 -18.45 3.02
N GLN A 208 21.71 -17.94 3.69
CA GLN A 208 22.98 -18.66 3.90
C GLN A 208 22.82 -19.94 4.72
N SER A 209 21.92 -19.93 5.70
CA SER A 209 21.63 -21.12 6.54
C SER A 209 20.79 -22.18 5.82
N ASN A 210 20.28 -21.91 4.62
CA ASN A 210 19.32 -22.75 3.89
C ASN A 210 17.99 -23.01 4.64
N ILE A 211 17.74 -22.33 5.76
CA ILE A 211 16.49 -22.48 6.53
C ILE A 211 15.31 -21.97 5.70
N GLY A 212 15.50 -20.90 4.94
CA GLY A 212 14.44 -20.37 4.06
C GLY A 212 14.01 -21.35 3.00
N SER A 213 14.97 -21.92 2.27
CA SER A 213 14.72 -22.96 1.27
C SER A 213 14.05 -24.19 1.89
N LEU A 214 14.52 -24.64 3.06
CA LEU A 214 13.94 -25.79 3.78
C LEU A 214 12.49 -25.52 4.24
N LEU A 215 12.23 -24.36 4.82
CA LEU A 215 10.91 -24.00 5.32
C LEU A 215 9.92 -23.80 4.16
N ALA A 216 10.35 -23.16 3.09
CA ALA A 216 9.56 -22.99 1.88
C ALA A 216 9.21 -24.35 1.26
N LEU A 217 10.18 -25.28 1.19
CA LEU A 217 9.96 -26.62 0.66
C LEU A 217 9.00 -27.41 1.55
N LYS A 218 9.22 -27.46 2.87
CA LYS A 218 8.31 -28.17 3.79
C LYS A 218 6.91 -27.58 3.80
N GLY A 219 6.78 -26.25 3.80
CA GLY A 219 5.50 -25.56 3.75
C GLY A 219 4.75 -25.81 2.43
N ALA A 220 5.46 -25.75 1.31
CA ALA A 220 4.90 -26.07 0.00
C ALA A 220 4.46 -27.54 -0.07
N THR A 221 5.26 -28.48 0.43
CA THR A 221 4.90 -29.91 0.51
C THR A 221 3.64 -30.11 1.34
N LEU A 222 3.54 -29.50 2.53
CA LEU A 222 2.35 -29.61 3.37
C LEU A 222 1.09 -29.06 2.67
N LEU A 223 1.21 -27.93 1.96
CA LEU A 223 0.09 -27.39 1.19
C LEU A 223 -0.27 -28.26 -0.03
N LYS A 224 0.72 -28.89 -0.69
CA LYS A 224 0.50 -29.88 -1.77
C LYS A 224 -0.16 -31.16 -1.26
N GLU A 225 0.25 -31.66 -0.10
CA GLU A 225 -0.33 -32.84 0.56
C GLU A 225 -1.81 -32.63 0.89
N TRP A 226 -2.18 -31.42 1.31
CA TRP A 226 -3.57 -31.04 1.53
C TRP A 226 -4.36 -30.86 0.23
N GLN A 227 -3.71 -30.93 -0.93
CA GLN A 227 -4.31 -30.73 -2.26
C GLN A 227 -5.16 -29.46 -2.33
N LEU A 228 -4.76 -28.40 -1.63
CA LEU A 228 -5.54 -27.19 -1.58
C LEU A 228 -5.55 -26.54 -2.97
N PRO A 229 -6.72 -26.17 -3.50
CA PRO A 229 -6.79 -25.35 -4.70
C PRO A 229 -6.03 -24.03 -4.47
N GLN A 230 -5.31 -23.55 -5.48
CA GLN A 230 -4.53 -22.30 -5.38
C GLN A 230 -5.36 -21.11 -4.86
N GLY A 231 -6.66 -21.04 -5.20
CA GLY A 231 -7.54 -20.02 -4.65
C GLY A 231 -7.76 -20.12 -3.14
N LEU A 232 -7.87 -21.31 -2.57
CA LEU A 232 -7.99 -21.48 -1.12
C LEU A 232 -6.68 -21.11 -0.42
N THR A 233 -5.53 -21.40 -1.03
CA THR A 233 -4.23 -20.94 -0.55
C THR A 233 -4.13 -19.41 -0.52
N LEU A 234 -4.64 -18.72 -1.56
CA LEU A 234 -4.70 -17.26 -1.60
C LEU A 234 -5.60 -16.68 -0.49
N VAL A 235 -6.79 -17.25 -0.26
CA VAL A 235 -7.63 -16.84 0.88
C VAL A 235 -6.86 -17.04 2.19
N GLY A 236 -6.18 -18.17 2.36
CA GLY A 236 -5.36 -18.46 3.53
C GLY A 236 -4.32 -17.37 3.81
N ILE A 237 -3.60 -16.90 2.78
CA ILE A 237 -2.62 -15.82 2.92
C ILE A 237 -3.27 -14.51 3.34
N VAL A 238 -4.39 -14.15 2.72
CA VAL A 238 -5.14 -12.94 3.08
C VAL A 238 -5.55 -12.99 4.55
N LEU A 239 -6.10 -14.13 5.00
CA LEU A 239 -6.56 -14.31 6.38
C LEU A 239 -5.40 -14.34 7.39
N VAL A 240 -4.29 -15.02 7.09
CA VAL A 240 -3.09 -15.03 7.93
C VAL A 240 -2.52 -13.61 8.05
N THR A 241 -2.44 -12.89 6.93
CA THR A 241 -1.98 -11.50 6.93
C THR A 241 -2.90 -10.60 7.74
N ALA A 242 -4.22 -10.73 7.54
CA ALA A 242 -5.23 -9.97 8.27
C ALA A 242 -5.20 -10.24 9.78
N PHE A 243 -4.94 -11.48 10.18
CA PHE A 243 -4.76 -11.86 11.58
C PHE A 243 -3.47 -11.28 12.17
N LEU A 244 -2.33 -11.45 11.49
CA LEU A 244 -1.04 -10.93 11.96
C LEU A 244 -1.04 -9.40 12.04
N ASN A 245 -1.80 -8.73 11.19
CA ASN A 245 -1.99 -7.29 11.26
C ASN A 245 -2.59 -6.81 12.59
N LEU A 246 -3.39 -7.65 13.25
CA LEU A 246 -3.91 -7.31 14.57
C LEU A 246 -2.80 -7.17 15.62
N LEU A 247 -1.69 -7.89 15.43
CA LEU A 247 -0.54 -7.93 16.33
C LEU A 247 0.55 -6.92 15.95
N ILE A 248 0.78 -6.74 14.65
CA ILE A 248 1.85 -5.90 14.12
C ILE A 248 1.23 -4.91 13.12
N GLY A 249 1.01 -3.66 13.54
CA GLY A 249 0.35 -2.65 12.69
C GLY A 249 1.23 -2.08 11.55
N SER A 250 2.51 -2.42 11.47
CA SER A 250 3.42 -1.91 10.43
C SER A 250 3.42 -2.83 9.21
N ALA A 251 2.98 -2.30 8.06
CA ALA A 251 2.99 -3.00 6.78
C ALA A 251 4.41 -3.41 6.35
N SER A 252 5.41 -2.57 6.54
CA SER A 252 6.79 -2.91 6.17
C SER A 252 7.38 -3.98 7.09
N ALA A 253 7.18 -3.86 8.41
CA ALA A 253 7.74 -4.79 9.39
C ALA A 253 7.16 -6.20 9.24
N LYS A 254 5.84 -6.30 9.06
CA LYS A 254 5.19 -7.58 8.77
C LYS A 254 5.72 -8.20 7.50
N TRP A 255 5.71 -7.45 6.40
CA TRP A 255 6.09 -8.01 5.10
C TRP A 255 7.55 -8.45 5.06
N ALA A 256 8.44 -7.71 5.73
CA ALA A 256 9.84 -8.10 5.86
C ALA A 256 10.02 -9.44 6.60
N LEU A 257 9.14 -9.76 7.56
CA LEU A 257 9.19 -11.01 8.32
C LEU A 257 8.50 -12.16 7.57
N ILE A 258 7.22 -12.00 7.23
CA ILE A 258 6.43 -13.10 6.67
C ILE A 258 6.71 -13.31 5.18
N GLY A 259 7.05 -12.25 4.44
CA GLY A 259 7.35 -12.33 3.01
C GLY A 259 8.50 -13.27 2.72
N ALA A 260 9.55 -13.24 3.57
CA ALA A 260 10.73 -14.09 3.47
C ALA A 260 10.42 -15.60 3.53
N VAL A 261 9.24 -15.97 4.05
CA VAL A 261 8.76 -17.35 4.13
C VAL A 261 7.66 -17.61 3.10
N MET A 262 6.66 -16.74 3.03
CA MET A 262 5.47 -16.93 2.20
C MET A 262 5.78 -16.85 0.71
N VAL A 263 6.55 -15.84 0.27
CA VAL A 263 6.85 -15.63 -1.15
C VAL A 263 7.56 -16.85 -1.77
N PRO A 264 8.71 -17.34 -1.24
CA PRO A 264 9.38 -18.49 -1.85
C PRO A 264 8.58 -19.79 -1.74
N MET A 265 7.75 -19.96 -0.70
CA MET A 265 6.86 -21.11 -0.57
C MET A 265 5.79 -21.14 -1.65
N LEU A 266 5.17 -19.99 -1.93
CA LEU A 266 4.09 -19.86 -2.91
C LEU A 266 4.60 -19.95 -4.34
N MET A 267 5.81 -19.46 -4.60
CA MET A 267 6.50 -19.70 -5.87
C MET A 267 6.63 -21.20 -6.17
N GLN A 268 6.93 -22.04 -5.17
CA GLN A 268 6.99 -23.51 -5.35
C GLN A 268 5.62 -24.16 -5.59
N LEU A 269 4.53 -23.44 -5.31
CA LEU A 269 3.14 -23.83 -5.60
C LEU A 269 2.64 -23.24 -6.93
N GLY A 270 3.52 -22.56 -7.66
CA GLY A 270 3.22 -21.95 -8.95
C GLY A 270 2.57 -20.57 -8.86
N ILE A 271 2.54 -19.95 -7.69
CA ILE A 271 1.95 -18.62 -7.46
C ILE A 271 3.06 -17.56 -7.54
N SER A 272 2.84 -16.50 -8.32
CA SER A 272 3.83 -15.45 -8.49
C SER A 272 4.07 -14.62 -7.21
N PRO A 273 5.26 -13.98 -7.09
CA PRO A 273 5.49 -12.97 -6.06
C PRO A 273 4.53 -11.78 -6.17
N ASP A 274 4.10 -11.41 -7.37
CA ASP A 274 3.20 -10.28 -7.61
C ASP A 274 1.79 -10.53 -7.05
N LEU A 275 1.26 -11.75 -7.25
CA LEU A 275 -0.03 -12.17 -6.71
C LEU A 275 0.04 -12.33 -5.19
N THR A 276 1.15 -12.88 -4.70
CA THR A 276 1.44 -13.00 -3.27
C THR A 276 1.47 -11.63 -2.58
N GLN A 277 2.09 -10.63 -3.19
CA GLN A 277 2.10 -9.26 -2.70
C GLN A 277 0.72 -8.62 -2.75
N ALA A 278 -0.07 -8.87 -3.80
CA ALA A 278 -1.44 -8.35 -3.90
C ALA A 278 -2.33 -8.94 -2.79
N ALA A 279 -2.24 -10.24 -2.51
CA ALA A 279 -2.94 -10.89 -1.41
C ALA A 279 -2.53 -10.31 -0.04
N TYR A 280 -1.22 -10.06 0.14
CA TYR A 280 -0.72 -9.39 1.33
C TYR A 280 -1.34 -7.99 1.51
N ARG A 281 -1.37 -7.17 0.45
CA ARG A 281 -1.97 -5.81 0.50
C ARG A 281 -3.42 -5.81 0.96
N VAL A 282 -4.21 -6.78 0.50
CA VAL A 282 -5.62 -6.94 0.90
C VAL A 282 -5.73 -7.23 2.39
N GLY A 283 -4.99 -8.23 2.89
CA GLY A 283 -5.05 -8.62 4.29
C GLY A 283 -4.49 -7.55 5.23
N ASP A 284 -3.37 -6.94 4.86
CA ASP A 284 -2.69 -5.89 5.62
C ASP A 284 -3.59 -4.67 5.82
N SER A 285 -4.30 -4.25 4.78
CA SER A 285 -5.12 -3.05 4.84
C SER A 285 -6.45 -3.28 5.58
N SER A 286 -7.14 -4.39 5.30
CA SER A 286 -8.53 -4.60 5.70
C SER A 286 -8.74 -4.56 7.23
N THR A 287 -7.78 -5.07 8.01
CA THR A 287 -7.91 -5.15 9.47
C THR A 287 -7.24 -4.01 10.25
N ASN A 288 -6.62 -3.03 9.57
CA ASN A 288 -5.94 -1.91 10.24
C ASN A 288 -6.89 -1.11 11.16
N ILE A 289 -8.15 -1.01 10.75
CA ILE A 289 -9.18 -0.23 11.46
C ILE A 289 -9.76 -0.91 12.69
N ILE A 290 -9.40 -2.18 12.95
CA ILE A 290 -9.86 -2.93 14.13
C ILE A 290 -8.72 -3.28 15.09
N THR A 291 -7.48 -2.85 14.83
CA THR A 291 -6.35 -3.08 15.74
C THR A 291 -6.07 -1.88 16.66
N PRO A 292 -6.21 -2.04 17.99
CA PRO A 292 -5.82 -1.01 18.95
C PRO A 292 -4.31 -0.76 19.01
N LEU A 293 -3.50 -1.67 18.44
CA LEU A 293 -2.04 -1.57 18.42
C LEU A 293 -1.54 -0.66 17.29
N MET A 294 -2.41 -0.27 16.36
CA MET A 294 -2.05 0.72 15.34
C MET A 294 -1.81 2.09 16.00
N PRO A 295 -0.66 2.75 15.76
CA PRO A 295 -0.28 3.99 16.47
C PRO A 295 -1.33 5.13 16.40
N TYR A 296 -2.09 5.20 15.30
CA TYR A 296 -3.10 6.23 15.10
C TYR A 296 -4.48 5.89 15.70
N PHE A 297 -4.70 4.66 16.19
CA PHE A 297 -6.01 4.21 16.64
C PHE A 297 -6.49 5.04 17.84
N THR A 298 -5.59 5.26 18.80
CA THR A 298 -5.86 6.07 20.00
C THR A 298 -6.20 7.51 19.65
N LEU A 299 -5.55 8.08 18.63
CA LEU A 299 -5.86 9.42 18.14
C LEU A 299 -7.29 9.50 17.57
N VAL A 300 -7.72 8.49 16.83
CA VAL A 300 -9.10 8.41 16.30
C VAL A 300 -10.13 8.27 17.43
N VAL A 301 -9.82 7.51 18.49
CA VAL A 301 -10.67 7.43 19.69
C VAL A 301 -10.83 8.83 20.31
N VAL A 302 -9.74 9.59 20.45
CA VAL A 302 -9.78 10.97 20.99
C VAL A 302 -10.63 11.88 20.10
N TYR A 303 -10.53 11.76 18.77
CA TYR A 303 -11.41 12.52 17.86
C TYR A 303 -12.88 12.15 18.01
N CYS A 304 -13.17 10.87 18.26
CA CYS A 304 -14.54 10.43 18.54
C CYS A 304 -15.07 10.97 19.88
N GLN A 305 -14.22 11.02 20.91
CA GLN A 305 -14.55 11.56 22.23
C GLN A 305 -14.91 13.04 22.21
N LYS A 306 -14.47 13.80 21.19
CA LYS A 306 -14.93 15.18 20.96
C LYS A 306 -16.41 15.30 20.64
N TYR A 307 -17.06 14.22 20.20
CA TYR A 307 -18.50 14.19 19.90
C TYR A 307 -19.29 13.33 20.89
N LEU A 308 -18.73 12.19 21.30
CA LEU A 308 -19.34 11.25 22.25
C LEU A 308 -18.31 10.86 23.31
N LYS A 309 -18.35 11.51 24.48
CA LYS A 309 -17.34 11.35 25.54
C LYS A 309 -17.21 9.93 26.06
N SER A 310 -18.28 9.14 25.99
CA SER A 310 -18.32 7.72 26.36
C SER A 310 -17.61 6.79 25.38
N THR A 311 -17.10 7.29 24.25
CA THR A 311 -16.42 6.45 23.25
C THR A 311 -15.09 5.95 23.79
N GLY A 312 -14.96 4.62 23.88
CA GLY A 312 -13.70 3.93 24.16
C GLY A 312 -13.20 3.10 22.98
N ILE A 313 -12.07 2.41 23.18
CA ILE A 313 -11.45 1.51 22.19
C ILE A 313 -12.45 0.49 21.65
N GLY A 314 -13.14 -0.24 22.54
CA GLY A 314 -14.13 -1.25 22.14
C GLY A 314 -15.31 -0.69 21.35
N THR A 315 -15.71 0.55 21.64
CA THR A 315 -16.78 1.23 20.87
C THR A 315 -16.29 1.51 19.45
N LEU A 316 -15.08 2.03 19.28
CA LEU A 316 -14.52 2.29 17.95
C LEU A 316 -14.32 0.98 17.17
N VAL A 317 -13.76 -0.06 17.78
CA VAL A 317 -13.62 -1.39 17.16
C VAL A 317 -14.98 -1.91 16.68
N SER A 318 -16.02 -1.79 17.52
CA SER A 318 -17.37 -2.25 17.16
C SER A 318 -17.97 -1.49 15.98
N ILE A 319 -17.67 -0.19 15.85
CA ILE A 319 -18.08 0.63 14.70
C ILE A 319 -17.27 0.26 13.45
N MET A 320 -15.98 -0.08 13.61
CA MET A 320 -15.08 -0.41 12.50
C MET A 320 -15.23 -1.84 11.98
N LEU A 321 -15.70 -2.78 12.81
CA LEU A 321 -15.79 -4.19 12.46
C LEU A 321 -16.59 -4.47 11.17
N PRO A 322 -17.77 -3.84 10.94
CA PRO A 322 -18.48 -4.01 9.67
C PRO A 322 -17.68 -3.57 8.44
N TYR A 323 -16.91 -2.48 8.53
CA TYR A 323 -16.03 -2.05 7.42
C TYR A 323 -14.92 -3.06 7.17
N SER A 324 -14.24 -3.50 8.23
CA SER A 324 -13.11 -4.43 8.15
C SER A 324 -13.52 -5.74 7.47
N LEU A 325 -14.64 -6.33 7.90
CA LEU A 325 -15.17 -7.56 7.32
C LEU A 325 -15.64 -7.34 5.87
N ALA A 326 -16.32 -6.23 5.58
CA ALA A 326 -16.77 -5.92 4.24
C ALA A 326 -15.60 -5.73 3.27
N PHE A 327 -14.57 -4.97 3.67
CA PHE A 327 -13.35 -4.79 2.88
C PHE A 327 -12.61 -6.11 2.68
N LEU A 328 -12.39 -6.89 3.75
CA LEU A 328 -11.70 -8.16 3.66
C LEU A 328 -12.38 -9.11 2.66
N VAL A 329 -13.70 -9.25 2.73
CA VAL A 329 -14.45 -10.14 1.83
C VAL A 329 -14.49 -9.58 0.41
N THR A 330 -14.95 -8.34 0.22
CA THR A 330 -15.15 -7.78 -1.12
C THR A 330 -13.84 -7.57 -1.86
N TRP A 331 -12.77 -7.19 -1.17
CA TRP A 331 -11.47 -6.98 -1.80
C TRP A 331 -10.77 -8.29 -2.13
N THR A 332 -10.94 -9.33 -1.32
CA THR A 332 -10.50 -10.69 -1.66
C THR A 332 -11.23 -11.22 -2.89
N LEU A 333 -12.57 -11.05 -2.96
CA LEU A 333 -13.35 -11.42 -4.14
C LEU A 333 -12.91 -10.62 -5.37
N PHE A 334 -12.58 -9.35 -5.21
CA PHE A 334 -12.08 -8.52 -6.30
C PHE A 334 -10.71 -8.98 -6.82
N LEU A 335 -9.82 -9.43 -5.93
CA LEU A 335 -8.57 -10.07 -6.34
C LEU A 335 -8.83 -11.35 -7.14
N PHE A 336 -9.84 -12.14 -6.76
CA PHE A 336 -10.25 -13.30 -7.56
C PHE A 336 -10.83 -12.95 -8.92
N VAL A 337 -11.60 -11.86 -9.03
CA VAL A 337 -12.08 -11.37 -10.32
C VAL A 337 -10.90 -11.01 -11.22
N PHE A 338 -9.92 -10.27 -10.68
CA PHE A 338 -8.69 -9.92 -11.39
C PHE A 338 -7.96 -11.16 -11.90
N TRP A 339 -7.79 -12.16 -11.04
CA TRP A 339 -7.10 -13.39 -11.37
C TRP A 339 -7.87 -14.27 -12.35
N PHE A 340 -9.18 -14.43 -12.17
CA PHE A 340 -10.04 -15.27 -13.03
C PHE A 340 -10.13 -14.74 -14.46
N PHE A 341 -10.20 -13.41 -14.62
CA PHE A 341 -10.25 -12.76 -15.94
C PHE A 341 -8.86 -12.43 -16.50
N ASP A 342 -7.78 -12.88 -15.84
CA ASP A 342 -6.39 -12.60 -16.21
C ASP A 342 -6.11 -11.10 -16.45
N ILE A 343 -6.77 -10.25 -15.66
CA ILE A 343 -6.57 -8.79 -15.73
C ILE A 343 -5.21 -8.50 -15.09
N PRO A 344 -4.27 -7.81 -15.76
CA PRO A 344 -2.96 -7.55 -15.17
C PRO A 344 -3.06 -6.83 -13.81
N LEU A 345 -2.38 -7.35 -12.78
CA LEU A 345 -2.31 -6.69 -11.47
C LEU A 345 -1.61 -5.33 -11.57
N GLY A 346 -0.65 -5.21 -12.49
CA GLY A 346 0.12 -4.00 -12.71
C GLY A 346 1.14 -4.16 -13.85
N VAL A 347 2.13 -3.29 -13.87
CA VAL A 347 3.13 -3.27 -14.94
C VAL A 347 4.11 -4.43 -14.74
N GLY A 348 4.22 -5.30 -15.73
CA GLY A 348 5.13 -6.46 -15.69
C GLY A 348 4.74 -7.53 -14.66
N SER A 349 3.49 -7.53 -14.19
CA SER A 349 3.00 -8.51 -13.21
C SER A 349 2.62 -9.83 -13.85
N SER A 350 2.77 -10.92 -13.10
CA SER A 350 2.30 -12.25 -13.46
C SER A 350 1.39 -12.83 -12.37
N TYR A 351 0.53 -13.80 -12.70
CA TYR A 351 -0.22 -14.57 -11.69
C TYR A 351 0.48 -15.89 -11.35
N ALA A 352 1.07 -16.52 -12.35
CA ALA A 352 1.75 -17.79 -12.22
C ALA A 352 3.27 -17.60 -12.17
N TYR A 353 3.92 -18.42 -11.37
CA TYR A 353 5.35 -18.65 -11.43
C TYR A 353 5.55 -20.08 -11.95
N PRO A 354 6.07 -20.30 -13.17
CA PRO A 354 6.39 -21.65 -13.60
C PRO A 354 7.55 -22.16 -12.74
N ALA A 355 7.21 -22.94 -11.70
CA ALA A 355 8.23 -23.66 -10.93
C ALA A 355 8.93 -24.64 -11.88
N SER A 356 10.24 -24.47 -12.05
CA SER A 356 11.08 -25.36 -12.85
C SER A 356 11.30 -26.71 -12.17
#